data_AF-A0A5C4TN50-F1
#
_entry.id   AF-A0A5C4TN50-F1
#
_cell.length_a   1.000
_cell.length_b   1.000
_cell.length_c   1.000
_cell.angle_alpha   90.00
_cell.angle_beta   90.00
_cell.angle_gamma   90.00
#
_symmetry.space_group_name_H-M   'P 1'
#
loop_
_entity.id
_entity.type
_entity.pdbx_description
1 polymer ?
#
loop_
_entity_poly.entity_id
_entity_poly.type
_entity_poly.pdbx_seq_one_letter_code
_entity_poly.pdbx_strand_id
1 'polypeptide(L)'
;MAIRKRELLSWFRESVLNDHNLDLFKNFLQEKYKHAYKEWKEKEFDIDHLFSLEEREYRYQSTLLHVIVGDFDYLEKEKKKLIRYLLDEGANVNALDSFRNTPLHKSHEKEVTQFY
;
A
#
# COMPACT_ATOMS: atom_id res chain seq x y z
N MET A 1 -8.77 14.98 0.02
CA MET A 1 -9.07 14.30 1.32
C MET A 1 -8.15 13.10 1.43
N ALA A 2 -7.54 12.88 2.60
CA ALA A 2 -6.62 11.77 2.83
C ALA A 2 -7.36 10.43 2.90
N ILE A 3 -6.69 9.35 2.50
CA ILE A 3 -7.22 7.99 2.58
C ILE A 3 -7.08 7.48 4.02
N ARG A 4 -8.15 6.93 4.61
CA ARG A 4 -8.02 6.32 5.94
C ARG A 4 -7.25 5.01 5.81
N LYS A 5 -6.09 4.89 6.47
CA LYS A 5 -5.23 3.69 6.39
C LYS A 5 -5.99 2.40 6.70
N ARG A 6 -6.85 2.42 7.74
CA ARG A 6 -7.66 1.27 8.13
C ARG A 6 -8.60 0.78 7.04
N GLU A 7 -9.21 1.71 6.30
CA GLU A 7 -10.13 1.34 5.22
C GLU A 7 -9.38 0.83 4.00
N LEU A 8 -8.23 1.44 3.70
CA LEU A 8 -7.32 0.97 2.66
C LEU A 8 -6.89 -0.48 2.93
N LEU A 9 -6.46 -0.77 4.16
CA LEU A 9 -6.10 -2.12 4.59
C LEU A 9 -7.31 -3.07 4.58
N SER A 10 -8.48 -2.64 5.07
CA SER A 10 -9.71 -3.46 5.00
C SER A 10 -10.01 -3.90 3.57
N TRP A 11 -9.92 -2.97 2.62
CA TRP A 11 -10.10 -3.28 1.21
C TRP A 11 -9.11 -4.34 0.73
N PHE A 12 -7.80 -4.14 0.98
CA PHE A 12 -6.80 -5.14 0.59
C PHE A 12 -7.07 -6.51 1.22
N ARG A 13 -7.40 -6.55 2.52
CA ARG A 13 -7.69 -7.79 3.25
C ARG A 13 -8.91 -8.53 2.69
N GLU A 14 -9.98 -7.80 2.34
CA GLU A 14 -11.20 -8.35 1.72
C GLU A 14 -10.95 -8.78 0.26
N SER A 15 -10.06 -8.09 -0.43
CA SER A 15 -9.75 -8.28 -1.85
C SER A 15 -8.89 -9.53 -2.15
N VAL A 16 -8.06 -9.96 -1.20
CA VAL A 16 -7.15 -11.14 -1.32
C VAL A 16 -7.92 -12.46 -1.41
N LEU A 17 -9.18 -12.51 -0.97
CA LEU A 17 -10.03 -13.69 -1.12
C LEU A 17 -10.54 -13.88 -2.56
N ASN A 18 -10.36 -12.90 -3.44
CA ASN A 18 -11.11 -12.78 -4.69
C ASN A 18 -10.24 -12.35 -5.89
N ASP A 19 -8.94 -12.64 -5.93
CA ASP A 19 -8.02 -12.31 -7.05
C ASP A 19 -8.10 -10.85 -7.54
N HIS A 20 -8.19 -9.90 -6.61
CA HIS A 20 -8.28 -8.49 -6.98
C HIS A 20 -6.92 -7.92 -7.43
N ASN A 21 -6.95 -7.13 -8.50
CA ASN A 21 -5.80 -6.45 -9.10
C ASN A 21 -5.86 -4.92 -8.89
N LEU A 22 -4.85 -4.20 -9.36
CA LEU A 22 -4.79 -2.74 -9.29
C LEU A 22 -5.98 -2.04 -9.97
N ASP A 23 -6.68 -2.67 -10.92
CA ASP A 23 -7.85 -2.06 -11.57
C ASP A 23 -9.07 -2.02 -10.63
N LEU A 24 -9.28 -3.06 -9.83
CA LEU A 24 -10.32 -3.02 -8.80
C LEU A 24 -9.97 -2.02 -7.69
N PHE A 25 -8.68 -1.88 -7.39
CA PHE A 25 -8.21 -0.86 -6.45
C PHE A 25 -8.45 0.56 -6.98
N LYS A 26 -8.17 0.80 -8.27
CA LYS A 26 -8.50 2.05 -8.97
C LYS A 26 -9.99 2.38 -8.83
N ASN A 27 -10.89 1.41 -9.04
CA ASN A 27 -12.33 1.62 -8.89
C ASN A 27 -12.72 1.98 -7.44
N PHE A 28 -12.15 1.27 -6.45
CA PHE A 28 -12.36 1.60 -5.04
C PHE A 28 -11.95 3.04 -4.71
N LEU A 29 -10.77 3.47 -5.16
CA LEU A 29 -10.33 4.85 -4.98
C LEU A 29 -11.21 5.83 -5.75
N GLN A 30 -11.63 5.50 -6.96
CA GLN A 30 -12.51 6.36 -7.76
C GLN A 30 -13.85 6.61 -7.08
N GLU A 31 -14.43 5.60 -6.44
CA GLU A 31 -15.72 5.75 -5.75
C GLU A 31 -15.58 6.47 -4.41
N LYS A 32 -14.64 6.05 -3.57
CA LYS A 32 -14.54 6.49 -2.17
C LYS A 32 -13.58 7.66 -1.94
N TYR A 33 -12.54 7.76 -2.77
CA TYR A 33 -11.41 8.67 -2.61
C TYR A 33 -11.08 9.41 -3.91
N LYS A 34 -12.10 9.98 -4.57
CA LYS A 34 -12.04 10.66 -5.89
C LYS A 34 -10.81 11.55 -6.08
N HIS A 35 -10.46 12.32 -5.07
CA HIS A 35 -9.27 13.19 -5.11
C HIS A 35 -7.97 12.39 -5.24
N ALA A 36 -7.79 11.37 -4.41
CA ALA A 36 -6.59 10.53 -4.46
C ALA A 36 -6.53 9.73 -5.76
N TYR A 37 -7.67 9.23 -6.24
CA TYR A 37 -7.75 8.59 -7.56
C TYR A 37 -7.31 9.54 -8.68
N LYS A 38 -7.83 10.77 -8.70
CA LYS A 38 -7.48 11.77 -9.73
C LYS A 38 -6.00 12.11 -9.68
N GLU A 39 -5.45 12.34 -8.48
CA GLU A 39 -4.02 12.61 -8.30
C GLU A 39 -3.15 11.44 -8.79
N TRP A 40 -3.52 10.22 -8.44
CA TRP A 40 -2.79 9.03 -8.87
C TRP A 40 -2.89 8.81 -10.38
N LYS A 41 -4.06 9.08 -10.98
CA LYS A 41 -4.29 9.03 -12.42
C LYS A 41 -3.47 10.08 -13.19
N GLU A 42 -3.34 11.29 -12.66
CA GLU A 42 -2.47 12.35 -13.23
C GLU A 42 -0.99 11.96 -13.20
N LYS A 43 -0.61 11.06 -12.29
CA LYS A 43 0.73 10.45 -12.18
C LYS A 43 0.79 9.08 -12.87
N GLU A 44 -0.10 8.83 -13.83
CA GLU A 44 -0.12 7.62 -14.66
C GLU A 44 -0.20 6.31 -13.86
N PHE A 45 -0.80 6.35 -12.67
CA PHE A 45 -0.89 5.24 -11.73
C PHE A 45 0.47 4.67 -11.29
N ASP A 46 1.49 5.53 -11.16
CA ASP A 46 2.79 5.16 -10.60
C ASP A 46 2.66 4.34 -9.30
N ILE A 47 3.22 3.13 -9.29
CA ILE A 47 3.08 2.17 -8.19
C ILE A 47 3.76 2.66 -6.90
N ASP A 48 4.77 3.53 -7.04
CA ASP A 48 5.48 4.15 -5.92
C ASP A 48 4.87 5.50 -5.51
N HIS A 49 3.65 5.79 -5.99
CA HIS A 49 2.91 6.99 -5.60
C HIS A 49 2.76 7.10 -4.07
N LEU A 50 3.14 8.26 -3.55
CA LEU A 50 3.00 8.61 -2.14
C LEU A 50 1.57 9.05 -1.81
N PHE A 51 0.72 8.08 -1.50
CA PHE A 51 -0.66 8.32 -1.09
C PHE A 51 -0.70 9.10 0.22
N SER A 52 -1.53 10.15 0.29
CA SER A 52 -1.83 10.81 1.56
C SER A 52 -2.74 9.92 2.41
N LEU A 53 -2.21 9.42 3.51
CA LEU A 53 -2.88 8.52 4.44
C LEU A 53 -3.16 9.23 5.76
N GLU A 54 -4.27 8.85 6.39
CA GLU A 54 -4.64 9.28 7.74
C GLU A 54 -4.78 8.06 8.67
N GLU A 55 -4.12 8.14 9.82
CA GLU A 55 -4.16 7.15 10.89
C GLU A 55 -4.32 7.87 12.23
N ARG A 56 -5.47 7.69 12.88
CA ARG A 56 -5.85 8.44 14.07
C ARG A 56 -5.78 9.95 13.79
N GLU A 57 -4.94 10.68 14.52
CA GLU A 57 -4.75 12.13 14.38
C GLU A 57 -3.58 12.49 13.45
N TYR A 58 -2.88 11.49 12.88
CA TYR A 58 -1.70 11.71 12.06
C TYR A 58 -2.00 11.58 10.57
N ARG A 59 -1.39 12.47 9.79
CA ARG A 59 -1.33 12.38 8.33
C ARG A 59 0.11 12.20 7.88
N TYR A 60 0.31 11.32 6.92
CA TYR A 60 1.60 11.05 6.30
C TYR A 60 1.41 10.62 4.86
N GLN A 61 2.51 10.46 4.13
CA GLN A 61 2.45 9.89 2.80
C GLN A 61 3.32 8.66 2.72
N SER A 62 2.82 7.60 2.08
CA SER A 62 3.60 6.40 1.81
C SER A 62 3.12 5.68 0.54
N THR A 63 3.95 4.78 0.04
CA THR A 63 3.57 3.88 -1.06
C THR A 63 2.66 2.77 -0.55
N LEU A 64 2.01 2.04 -1.48
CA LEU A 64 1.23 0.86 -1.14
C LEU A 64 2.08 -0.21 -0.46
N LEU A 65 3.34 -0.38 -0.90
CA LEU A 65 4.25 -1.36 -0.32
C LEU A 65 4.55 -1.09 1.16
N HIS A 66 4.71 0.18 1.56
CA HIS A 66 4.84 0.54 2.98
C HIS A 66 3.63 0.12 3.80
N VAL A 67 2.43 0.35 3.27
CA VAL A 67 1.17 0.06 3.96
C VAL A 67 1.01 -1.43 4.18
N ILE A 68 1.25 -2.24 3.15
CA ILE A 68 1.14 -3.69 3.23
C ILE A 68 2.21 -4.27 4.15
N VAL A 69 3.48 -3.85 4.02
CA VAL A 69 4.58 -4.35 4.86
C VAL A 69 4.38 -3.97 6.33
N GLY A 70 3.87 -2.78 6.60
CA GLY A 70 3.54 -2.30 7.94
C GLY A 70 2.20 -2.76 8.49
N ASP A 71 1.48 -3.66 7.80
CA ASP A 71 0.27 -4.27 8.35
C ASP A 71 0.63 -5.46 9.26
N PHE A 72 0.17 -5.40 10.52
CA PHE A 72 0.50 -6.37 11.57
C PHE A 72 -0.68 -7.27 11.97
N ASP A 73 -1.91 -6.96 11.55
CA ASP A 73 -3.10 -7.74 11.96
C ASP A 73 -3.38 -8.92 11.00
N TYR A 74 -2.46 -9.26 10.10
CA TYR A 74 -2.75 -10.10 8.93
C TYR A 74 -1.96 -11.40 8.92
N LEU A 75 -2.53 -12.42 8.26
CA LEU A 75 -1.89 -13.71 8.05
C LEU A 75 -0.70 -13.58 7.10
N GLU A 76 0.45 -14.14 7.52
CA GLU A 76 1.74 -14.04 6.82
C GLU A 76 1.69 -14.48 5.35
N LYS A 77 0.87 -15.48 5.02
CA LYS A 77 0.84 -16.07 3.68
C LYS A 77 0.19 -15.14 2.67
N GLU A 78 -0.88 -14.48 3.07
CA GLU A 78 -1.66 -13.57 2.27
C GLU A 78 -0.92 -12.23 2.10
N LYS A 79 -0.26 -11.76 3.16
CA LYS A 79 0.66 -10.61 3.10
C LYS A 79 1.75 -10.83 2.05
N LYS A 80 2.37 -12.01 2.05
CA LYS A 80 3.41 -12.39 1.07
C LYS A 80 2.89 -12.36 -0.37
N LYS A 81 1.65 -12.78 -0.62
CA LYS A 81 1.03 -12.69 -1.96
C LYS A 81 0.88 -11.24 -2.43
N LEU A 82 0.38 -10.35 -1.56
CA LEU A 82 0.24 -8.93 -1.91
C LEU A 82 1.58 -8.25 -2.12
N ILE A 83 2.56 -8.53 -1.26
CA ILE A 83 3.93 -8.03 -1.44
C ILE A 83 4.46 -8.50 -2.79
N ARG A 84 4.35 -9.80 -3.10
CA ARG A 84 4.82 -10.35 -4.37
C ARG A 84 4.14 -9.70 -5.56
N TYR A 85 2.82 -9.51 -5.48
CA TYR A 85 2.05 -8.83 -6.52
C TYR A 85 2.57 -7.40 -6.76
N LEU A 86 2.72 -6.59 -5.71
CA LEU A 86 3.24 -5.23 -5.87
C LEU A 86 4.66 -5.20 -6.44
N LEU A 87 5.51 -6.18 -6.09
CA LEU A 87 6.86 -6.30 -6.65
C LEU A 87 6.85 -6.71 -8.13
N ASP A 88 5.96 -7.63 -8.52
CA ASP A 88 5.80 -8.03 -9.92
C ASP A 88 5.25 -6.87 -10.78
N GLU A 89 4.47 -5.95 -10.18
CA GLU A 89 4.05 -4.66 -10.77
C GLU A 89 5.15 -3.57 -10.75
N GLY A 90 6.35 -3.89 -10.24
CA GLY A 90 7.51 -3.00 -10.28
C GLY A 90 7.68 -2.08 -9.08
N ALA A 91 6.99 -2.32 -7.96
CA ALA A 91 7.15 -1.49 -6.76
C ALA A 91 8.60 -1.48 -6.26
N ASN A 92 9.11 -0.29 -5.95
CA ASN A 92 10.48 -0.13 -5.47
C ASN A 92 10.56 -0.51 -3.98
N VAL A 93 11.29 -1.60 -3.71
CA VAL A 93 11.59 -2.07 -2.34
C VAL A 93 12.30 -1.04 -1.46
N ASN A 94 12.92 -0.03 -2.07
CA ASN A 94 13.65 1.06 -1.42
C ASN A 94 12.96 2.41 -1.56
N ALA A 95 11.70 2.47 -2.00
CA ALA A 95 10.93 3.72 -2.05
C ALA A 95 10.93 4.40 -0.67
N LEU A 96 10.98 5.73 -0.63
CA LEU A 96 10.98 6.46 0.65
C LEU A 96 9.61 7.06 0.94
N ASP A 97 9.07 6.83 2.14
CA ASP A 97 7.88 7.53 2.64
C ASP A 97 8.18 9.00 3.01
N SER A 98 7.16 9.75 3.43
CA SER A 98 7.32 11.16 3.84
C SER A 98 8.24 11.36 5.06
N PHE A 99 8.59 10.30 5.77
CA PHE A 99 9.53 10.30 6.90
C PHE A 99 10.90 9.71 6.53
N ARG A 100 11.16 9.48 5.24
CA ARG A 100 12.39 8.87 4.71
C ARG A 100 12.63 7.43 5.16
N ASN A 101 11.56 6.71 5.51
CA ASN A 101 11.61 5.29 5.76
C ASN A 101 11.45 4.52 4.45
N THR A 102 12.09 3.37 4.33
CA THR A 102 11.76 2.37 3.30
C THR A 102 10.62 1.46 3.76
N PRO A 103 9.98 0.68 2.87
CA PRO A 103 8.98 -0.31 3.30
C PRO A 103 9.53 -1.25 4.38
N LEU A 104 10.80 -1.65 4.29
CA LEU A 104 11.43 -2.51 5.28
C LEU A 104 11.56 -1.85 6.66
N HIS A 105 11.74 -0.53 6.76
CA HIS A 105 11.70 0.18 8.04
C HIS A 105 10.33 0.06 8.74
N LYS A 106 9.25 -0.23 7.99
CA LYS A 106 7.92 -0.50 8.55
C LYS A 106 7.72 -1.97 8.94
N SER A 107 8.62 -2.87 8.54
CA SER A 107 8.57 -4.27 8.95
C SER A 107 8.96 -4.41 10.43
N HIS A 108 8.35 -5.35 11.14
CA HIS A 108 8.80 -5.75 12.49
C HIS A 108 9.66 -7.03 12.45
N GLU A 109 9.70 -7.72 11.32
CA GLU A 109 10.44 -8.97 11.18
C GLU A 109 11.91 -8.72 10.79
N LYS A 110 12.81 -9.25 11.62
CA LYS A 110 14.23 -9.37 11.25
C LYS A 110 14.46 -10.29 10.05
N GLU A 111 13.49 -11.14 9.67
CA GLU A 111 13.62 -12.22 8.68
C GLU A 111 13.34 -11.84 7.21
N VAL A 112 12.75 -10.66 6.92
CA VAL A 112 12.58 -10.18 5.53
C VAL A 112 13.94 -9.84 4.88
N THR A 113 15.04 -9.88 5.63
CA THR A 113 16.42 -9.76 5.13
C THR A 113 16.85 -10.88 4.17
N GLN A 114 16.09 -11.97 4.01
CA GLN A 114 16.48 -13.11 3.16
C GLN A 114 16.00 -13.05 1.70
N PHE A 115 15.38 -11.95 1.24
CA PHE A 115 14.96 -11.80 -0.16
C PHE A 115 15.98 -11.05 -1.05
N TYR A 116 17.24 -10.96 -0.63
CA TYR A 116 18.38 -10.52 -1.46
C TYR A 116 19.27 -11.72 -1.81
#